data_AF-A0AAU3SAC3-F1
#
_entry.id   AF-A0AAU3SAC3-F1
#
_cell.length_a   1.000
_cell.length_b   1.000
_cell.length_c   1.000
_cell.angle_alpha   90.00
_cell.angle_beta   90.00
_cell.angle_gamma   90.00
#
_symmetry.space_group_name_H-M   'P 1'
#
loop_
_entity.id
_entity.type
_entity.pdbx_description
1 polymer ?
#
loop_
_entity_poly.entity_id
_entity_poly.type
_entity_poly.pdbx_seq_one_letter_code
_entity_poly.pdbx_strand_id
1 'polypeptide(L)'
;MAGAKGRGRGWRPLRAQTHQAAELATFLRALMDEHGITVRALAEATRWGKSTISDNLDGRVPSKQFVTGLVQAVVREPRKRDIDLKQAWALWEAADKPPAPPSPHSGASGGALAVRATQEELISLTRQTLDLERERAGTHQLVLLLMRLVSTLQTEVAHAREVPDARAKLKALEDQLHTAQVDLERARQAREEAELLADRAQQQSTALQEELAQLRAAAPPITIAFRLGPQDLPAELQEEYFLADPDRALRTAEAMLVKGAEHRSELEGSIAPADPWQARQVGEGWLLVALVLGRVLGCLLMMVGASLHYALKTWVTSSTVWLGFPDLLVLVGIALLYDPWDIVWDTARPLLLRLIGDRDEPVVWPLTVEEALTRALRLPWAVAAATATVLSLATVSWWSLWLLAATVPAALGTMAYTVLGRNRPVVALVAPVLSSGLAVLRPLLPGPAATGAMPSQTTATER
;
A
#
# COMPACT_ATOMS: atom_id res chain seq x y z
N MET A 1 -8.36 23.78 -30.16
CA MET A 1 -8.74 22.35 -30.20
C MET A 1 -9.86 22.13 -29.19
N ALA A 2 -11.04 21.74 -29.66
CA ALA A 2 -12.24 21.59 -28.82
C ALA A 2 -12.16 20.27 -28.03
N GLY A 3 -12.03 20.37 -26.71
CA GLY A 3 -12.00 19.22 -25.80
C GLY A 3 -13.37 18.55 -25.71
N ALA A 4 -13.41 17.26 -26.04
CA ALA A 4 -14.59 16.42 -26.01
C ALA A 4 -15.15 16.26 -24.57
N LYS A 5 -16.10 17.12 -24.20
CA LYS A 5 -16.99 16.91 -23.04
C LYS A 5 -18.01 15.83 -23.40
N GLY A 6 -17.67 14.59 -23.08
CA GLY A 6 -18.56 13.44 -23.29
C GLY A 6 -18.04 12.17 -22.66
N ARG A 7 -17.49 12.21 -21.44
CA ARG A 7 -17.24 10.98 -20.67
C ARG A 7 -18.59 10.38 -20.32
N GLY A 8 -18.94 9.30 -21.01
CA GLY A 8 -20.18 8.55 -20.78
C GLY A 8 -20.26 8.00 -19.34
N ARG A 9 -21.43 7.47 -18.99
CA ARG A 9 -21.63 6.73 -17.74
C ARG A 9 -20.52 5.67 -17.60
N GLY A 10 -19.79 5.69 -16.49
CA GLY A 10 -18.73 4.73 -16.20
C GLY A 10 -19.20 3.27 -16.33
N TRP A 11 -18.26 2.38 -16.61
CA TRP A 11 -18.54 0.96 -16.78
C TRP A 11 -19.25 0.36 -15.56
N ARG A 12 -20.17 -0.58 -15.81
CA ARG A 12 -20.81 -1.33 -14.72
C ARG A 12 -19.81 -2.34 -14.12
N PRO A 13 -20.01 -2.78 -12.85
CA PRO A 13 -19.23 -3.86 -12.26
C PRO A 13 -19.24 -5.10 -13.17
N LEU A 14 -18.07 -5.73 -13.33
CA LEU A 14 -17.90 -6.94 -14.14
C LEU A 14 -18.68 -8.12 -13.54
N ARG A 15 -19.32 -8.90 -14.39
CA ARG A 15 -20.08 -10.12 -14.03
C ARG A 15 -19.45 -11.34 -14.73
N ALA A 16 -18.13 -11.44 -14.65
CA ALA A 16 -17.39 -12.55 -15.23
C ALA A 16 -17.56 -13.84 -14.41
N GLN A 17 -17.66 -14.98 -15.10
CA GLN A 17 -17.76 -16.29 -14.45
C GLN A 17 -16.40 -16.84 -14.00
N THR A 18 -15.32 -16.40 -14.64
CA THR A 18 -13.94 -16.81 -14.36
C THR A 18 -13.06 -15.57 -14.20
N HIS A 19 -11.95 -15.71 -13.47
CA HIS A 19 -10.97 -14.63 -13.30
C HIS A 19 -10.36 -14.19 -14.64
N GLN A 20 -10.02 -15.17 -15.49
CA GLN A 20 -9.44 -14.94 -16.81
C GLN A 20 -10.40 -14.17 -17.73
N ALA A 21 -11.71 -14.46 -17.65
CA ALA A 21 -12.71 -13.69 -18.38
C ALA A 21 -12.84 -12.24 -17.85
N ALA A 22 -12.65 -12.04 -16.55
CA ALA A 22 -12.63 -10.70 -15.94
C ALA A 22 -11.40 -9.89 -16.41
N GLU A 23 -10.22 -10.50 -16.45
CA GLU A 23 -8.98 -9.89 -16.95
C GLU A 23 -9.11 -9.48 -18.41
N LEU A 24 -9.61 -10.37 -19.27
CA LEU A 24 -9.85 -10.07 -20.68
C LEU A 24 -10.85 -8.91 -20.84
N ALA A 25 -11.97 -8.94 -20.13
CA ALA A 25 -12.97 -7.87 -20.21
C ALA A 25 -12.43 -6.53 -19.71
N THR A 26 -11.61 -6.54 -18.65
CA THR A 26 -10.94 -5.35 -18.11
C THR A 26 -9.97 -4.76 -19.15
N PHE A 27 -9.15 -5.62 -19.75
CA PHE A 27 -8.22 -5.22 -20.81
C PHE A 27 -8.93 -4.57 -22.01
N LEU A 28 -10.02 -5.19 -22.48
CA LEU A 28 -10.79 -4.66 -23.61
C LEU A 28 -11.49 -3.33 -23.27
N ARG A 29 -11.99 -3.16 -22.04
CA ARG A 29 -12.55 -1.88 -21.57
C ARG A 29 -11.48 -0.79 -21.46
N ALA A 30 -10.31 -1.12 -20.93
CA ALA A 30 -9.19 -0.19 -20.81
C ALA A 30 -8.74 0.32 -22.18
N LEU A 31 -8.62 -0.56 -23.18
CA LEU A 31 -8.33 -0.16 -24.57
C LEU A 31 -9.37 0.81 -25.13
N MET A 32 -10.67 0.57 -24.87
CA MET A 32 -11.72 1.48 -25.30
C MET A 32 -11.63 2.85 -24.61
N ASP A 33 -11.34 2.87 -23.31
CA ASP A 33 -11.21 4.11 -22.53
C ASP A 33 -9.97 4.92 -22.95
N GLU A 34 -8.83 4.26 -23.16
CA GLU A 34 -7.57 4.88 -23.61
C GLU A 34 -7.75 5.59 -24.95
N HIS A 35 -8.41 4.93 -25.90
CA HIS A 35 -8.68 5.49 -27.23
C HIS A 35 -9.98 6.33 -27.30
N GLY A 36 -10.68 6.50 -26.18
CA GLY A 36 -11.92 7.28 -26.11
C GLY A 36 -13.06 6.74 -26.99
N ILE A 37 -13.07 5.43 -27.27
CA ILE A 37 -14.08 4.81 -28.14
C ILE A 37 -15.28 4.39 -27.29
N THR A 38 -16.46 4.91 -27.64
CA THR A 38 -17.72 4.52 -26.99
C THR A 38 -18.28 3.23 -27.60
N VAL A 39 -19.08 2.48 -26.84
CA VAL A 39 -19.82 1.29 -27.33
C VAL A 39 -20.65 1.59 -28.58
N ARG A 40 -21.21 2.81 -28.68
CA ARG A 40 -21.95 3.26 -29.86
C ARG A 40 -21.04 3.37 -31.09
N ALA A 41 -19.89 4.02 -30.94
CA ALA A 41 -18.93 4.18 -32.03
C ALA A 41 -18.38 2.82 -32.49
N LEU A 42 -18.12 1.92 -31.54
CA LEU A 42 -17.67 0.56 -31.85
C LEU A 42 -18.75 -0.23 -32.62
N ALA A 43 -20.02 -0.12 -32.22
CA ALA A 43 -21.14 -0.77 -32.92
C ALA A 43 -21.27 -0.30 -34.37
N GLU A 44 -21.10 1.02 -34.61
CA GLU A 44 -21.13 1.61 -35.95
C GLU A 44 -19.94 1.12 -36.81
N ALA A 45 -18.76 0.94 -36.21
CA ALA A 45 -17.55 0.48 -36.93
C ALA A 45 -17.54 -1.03 -37.25
N THR A 46 -18.06 -1.87 -36.36
CA THR A 46 -17.89 -3.34 -36.41
C THR A 46 -19.16 -4.09 -36.82
N ARG A 47 -20.30 -3.39 -36.96
CA ARG A 47 -21.64 -3.95 -37.22
C ARG A 47 -22.18 -4.89 -36.14
N TRP A 48 -21.56 -4.96 -34.97
CA TRP A 48 -22.10 -5.70 -33.84
C TRP A 48 -23.20 -4.92 -33.12
N GLY A 49 -24.19 -5.64 -32.58
CA GLY A 49 -25.23 -5.03 -31.76
C GLY A 49 -24.66 -4.45 -30.46
N LYS A 50 -25.17 -3.30 -30.01
CA LYS A 50 -24.75 -2.65 -28.76
C LYS A 50 -24.85 -3.59 -27.55
N SER A 51 -25.91 -4.39 -27.47
CA SER A 51 -26.11 -5.37 -26.41
C SER A 51 -25.03 -6.46 -26.43
N THR A 52 -24.67 -6.98 -27.62
CA THR A 52 -23.61 -7.98 -27.76
C THR A 52 -22.25 -7.45 -27.33
N ILE A 53 -21.95 -6.20 -27.68
CA ILE A 53 -20.72 -5.53 -27.24
C ILE A 53 -20.72 -5.40 -25.71
N SER A 54 -21.81 -4.90 -25.13
CA SER A 54 -21.92 -4.77 -23.67
C SER A 54 -21.81 -6.11 -22.95
N ASP A 55 -22.47 -7.17 -23.42
CA ASP A 55 -22.42 -8.49 -22.79
C ASP A 55 -21.00 -9.08 -22.80
N ASN A 56 -20.28 -8.93 -23.90
CA ASN A 56 -18.88 -9.38 -24.01
C ASN A 56 -17.94 -8.56 -23.12
N LEU A 57 -18.17 -7.24 -23.02
CA LEU A 57 -17.39 -6.37 -22.14
C LEU A 57 -17.80 -6.51 -20.66
N ASP A 58 -18.94 -7.12 -20.35
CA ASP A 58 -19.41 -7.35 -18.98
C ASP A 58 -18.83 -8.63 -18.35
N GLY A 59 -17.97 -9.37 -19.08
CA GLY A 59 -17.24 -10.54 -18.56
C GLY A 59 -17.67 -11.88 -19.13
N ARG A 60 -18.52 -11.90 -20.17
CA ARG A 60 -18.74 -13.10 -20.99
C ARG A 60 -17.52 -13.31 -21.88
N VAL A 61 -17.00 -14.55 -21.95
CA VAL A 61 -15.89 -14.88 -22.86
C VAL A 61 -16.32 -14.61 -24.31
N PRO A 62 -15.72 -13.61 -24.98
CA PRO A 62 -16.07 -13.26 -26.35
C PRO A 62 -15.48 -14.26 -27.34
N SER A 63 -15.98 -14.26 -28.58
CA SER A 63 -15.34 -15.02 -29.66
C SER A 63 -14.02 -14.39 -30.08
N LYS A 64 -13.08 -15.20 -30.59
CA LYS A 64 -11.79 -14.70 -31.12
C LYS A 64 -11.97 -13.60 -32.17
N GLN A 65 -12.99 -13.72 -33.03
CA GLN A 65 -13.33 -12.71 -34.05
C GLN A 65 -13.75 -11.38 -33.44
N PHE A 66 -14.49 -11.40 -32.32
CA PHE A 66 -14.87 -10.20 -31.60
C PHE A 66 -13.64 -9.48 -31.03
N VAL A 67 -12.74 -10.21 -30.37
CA VAL A 67 -11.50 -9.65 -29.81
C VAL A 67 -10.65 -9.00 -30.90
N THR A 68 -10.40 -9.71 -31.99
CA THR A 68 -9.61 -9.19 -33.11
C THR A 68 -10.26 -7.96 -33.75
N GLY A 69 -11.56 -8.02 -34.05
CA GLY A 69 -12.24 -6.88 -34.69
C GLY A 69 -12.37 -5.66 -33.77
N LEU A 70 -12.48 -5.84 -32.44
CA LEU A 70 -12.46 -4.74 -31.48
C LEU A 70 -11.09 -4.06 -31.48
N VAL A 71 -10.00 -4.81 -31.31
CA VAL A 71 -8.64 -4.24 -31.28
C VAL A 71 -8.32 -3.53 -32.60
N GLN A 72 -8.71 -4.11 -33.73
CA GLN A 72 -8.52 -3.49 -35.05
C GLN A 72 -9.33 -2.20 -35.23
N ALA A 73 -10.54 -2.12 -34.67
CA ALA A 73 -11.39 -0.93 -34.75
C ALA A 73 -10.95 0.18 -33.78
N VAL A 74 -10.37 -0.18 -32.64
CA VAL A 74 -9.96 0.75 -31.57
C VAL A 74 -8.54 1.30 -31.83
N VAL A 75 -7.58 0.42 -32.12
CA VAL A 75 -6.16 0.79 -32.25
C VAL A 75 -5.83 1.14 -33.70
N ARG A 76 -5.61 2.42 -33.98
CA ARG A 76 -5.31 2.93 -35.33
C ARG A 76 -3.87 2.67 -35.77
N GLU A 77 -2.93 2.69 -34.83
CA GLU A 77 -1.51 2.56 -35.11
C GLU A 77 -1.11 1.09 -35.36
N PRO A 78 -0.49 0.73 -36.50
CA PRO A 78 -0.24 -0.67 -36.85
C PRO A 78 0.67 -1.42 -35.86
N ARG A 79 1.76 -0.77 -35.40
CA ARG A 79 2.73 -1.40 -34.50
C ARG A 79 2.12 -1.71 -33.13
N LYS A 80 1.37 -0.76 -32.56
CA LYS A 80 0.66 -0.96 -31.28
C LYS A 80 -0.44 -2.00 -31.42
N ARG A 81 -1.20 -1.95 -32.52
CA ARG A 81 -2.24 -2.95 -32.81
C ARG A 81 -1.71 -4.37 -32.76
N ASP A 82 -0.55 -4.64 -33.34
CA ASP A 82 0.03 -6.00 -33.33
C ASP A 82 0.43 -6.45 -31.92
N ILE A 83 0.91 -5.54 -31.07
CA ILE A 83 1.26 -5.81 -29.67
C ILE A 83 -0.03 -6.09 -28.87
N ASP A 84 -1.00 -5.19 -28.95
CA ASP A 84 -2.27 -5.29 -28.21
C ASP A 84 -3.06 -6.52 -28.63
N LEU A 85 -3.02 -6.88 -29.93
CA LEU A 85 -3.69 -8.06 -30.46
C LEU A 85 -3.04 -9.35 -29.97
N LYS A 86 -1.71 -9.41 -29.85
CA LYS A 86 -1.01 -10.55 -29.22
C LYS A 86 -1.40 -10.70 -27.76
N GLN A 87 -1.44 -9.59 -27.01
CA GLN A 87 -1.83 -9.60 -25.61
C GLN A 87 -3.29 -10.02 -25.43
N ALA A 88 -4.19 -9.46 -26.25
CA ALA A 88 -5.61 -9.82 -26.25
C ALA A 88 -5.83 -11.30 -26.56
N TRP A 89 -5.06 -11.87 -27.48
CA TRP A 89 -5.09 -13.30 -27.79
C TRP A 89 -4.61 -14.18 -26.65
N ALA A 90 -3.52 -13.81 -25.97
CA ALA A 90 -3.04 -14.56 -24.81
C ALA A 90 -4.09 -14.61 -23.68
N LEU A 91 -4.74 -13.48 -23.41
CA LEU A 91 -5.84 -13.39 -22.44
C LEU A 91 -7.07 -14.18 -22.88
N TRP A 92 -7.40 -14.14 -24.18
CA TRP A 92 -8.50 -14.92 -24.73
C TRP A 92 -8.26 -16.43 -24.64
N GLU A 93 -7.06 -16.91 -24.97
CA GLU A 93 -6.70 -18.33 -24.85
C GLU A 93 -6.71 -18.82 -23.39
N ALA A 94 -6.41 -17.94 -22.43
CA ALA A 94 -6.54 -18.25 -21.02
C ALA A 94 -8.02 -18.32 -20.58
N ALA A 95 -8.88 -17.45 -21.12
CA ALA A 95 -10.30 -17.37 -20.80
C ALA A 95 -11.17 -18.45 -21.47
N ASP A 96 -10.79 -18.91 -22.67
CA ASP A 96 -11.54 -19.91 -23.45
C ASP A 96 -11.34 -21.35 -22.96
N LYS A 97 -10.29 -21.60 -22.16
CA LYS A 97 -10.06 -22.93 -21.58
C LYS A 97 -11.17 -23.24 -20.57
N PRO A 98 -11.90 -24.37 -20.71
CA PRO A 98 -12.94 -24.74 -19.77
C PRO A 98 -12.32 -24.88 -18.37
N PRO A 99 -13.02 -24.42 -17.31
CA PRO A 99 -12.52 -24.58 -15.95
C PRO A 99 -12.31 -26.07 -15.70
N ALA A 100 -11.06 -26.44 -15.37
CA ALA A 100 -10.75 -27.82 -15.01
C ALA A 100 -11.70 -28.25 -13.87
N PRO A 101 -12.23 -29.49 -13.89
CA PRO A 101 -13.15 -29.95 -12.86
C PRO A 101 -12.49 -29.77 -11.48
N PRO A 102 -13.25 -29.30 -10.48
CA PRO A 102 -12.70 -29.02 -9.16
C PRO A 102 -12.15 -30.32 -8.57
N SER A 103 -10.83 -30.44 -8.54
CA SER A 103 -10.17 -31.51 -7.82
C SER A 103 -10.50 -31.35 -6.33
N PRO A 104 -10.90 -32.41 -5.61
CA PRO A 104 -11.50 -32.33 -4.27
C PRO A 104 -10.56 -31.85 -3.13
N HIS A 105 -9.46 -31.16 -3.45
CA HIS A 105 -8.46 -30.66 -2.49
C HIS A 105 -8.20 -29.13 -2.60
N SER A 106 -9.03 -28.38 -3.33
CA SER A 106 -8.80 -26.95 -3.60
C SER A 106 -9.21 -26.00 -2.47
N GLY A 107 -8.62 -26.17 -1.29
CA GLY A 107 -8.46 -25.10 -0.30
C GLY A 107 -7.12 -24.36 -0.40
N ALA A 108 -6.16 -24.90 -1.17
CA ALA A 108 -4.76 -24.44 -1.19
C ALA A 108 -4.30 -23.81 -2.53
N SER A 109 -5.16 -23.75 -3.56
CA SER A 109 -4.76 -23.34 -4.93
C SER A 109 -4.55 -21.83 -5.11
N GLY A 110 -5.16 -20.98 -4.27
CA GLY A 110 -5.03 -19.52 -4.40
C GLY A 110 -3.65 -19.01 -4.02
N GLY A 111 -3.04 -19.59 -2.97
CA GLY A 111 -1.72 -19.18 -2.48
C GLY A 111 -0.61 -19.43 -3.49
N ALA A 112 -0.64 -20.54 -4.23
CA ALA A 112 0.40 -20.85 -5.22
C ALA A 112 0.39 -19.86 -6.41
N LEU A 113 -0.78 -19.40 -6.84
CA LEU A 113 -0.89 -18.39 -7.90
C LEU A 113 -0.46 -17.01 -7.40
N ALA A 114 -0.84 -16.62 -6.18
CA ALA A 114 -0.40 -15.37 -5.57
C ALA A 114 1.12 -15.33 -5.34
N VAL A 115 1.72 -16.43 -4.87
CA VAL A 115 3.18 -16.57 -4.74
C VAL A 115 3.87 -16.44 -6.09
N ARG A 116 3.29 -17.01 -7.15
CA ARG A 116 3.88 -16.90 -8.49
C ARG A 116 3.79 -15.48 -9.06
N ALA A 117 2.66 -14.81 -8.89
CA ALA A 117 2.49 -13.42 -9.35
C ALA A 117 3.46 -12.48 -8.62
N THR A 118 3.52 -12.55 -7.28
CA THR A 118 4.46 -11.77 -6.47
C THR A 118 5.92 -12.10 -6.78
N GLN A 119 6.23 -13.35 -7.13
CA GLN A 119 7.57 -13.75 -7.56
C GLN A 119 7.93 -13.21 -8.95
N GLU A 120 7.01 -13.23 -9.90
CA GLU A 120 7.22 -12.64 -11.23
C GLU A 120 7.43 -11.11 -11.12
N GLU A 121 6.66 -10.45 -10.26
CA GLU A 121 6.80 -9.03 -9.94
C GLU A 121 8.15 -8.71 -9.27
N LEU A 122 8.57 -9.52 -8.28
CA LEU A 122 9.88 -9.38 -7.65
C LEU A 122 11.02 -9.55 -8.65
N ILE A 123 10.90 -10.50 -9.60
CA ILE A 123 11.90 -10.69 -10.66
C ILE A 123 11.95 -9.46 -11.57
N SER A 124 10.80 -8.89 -11.96
CA SER A 124 10.80 -7.65 -12.76
C SER A 124 11.41 -6.47 -12.01
N LEU A 125 11.08 -6.28 -10.74
CA LEU A 125 11.65 -5.23 -9.91
C LEU A 125 13.15 -5.41 -9.72
N THR A 126 13.62 -6.64 -9.49
CA THR A 126 15.06 -6.93 -9.39
C THR A 126 15.79 -6.53 -10.67
N ARG A 127 15.21 -6.80 -11.85
CA ARG A 127 15.81 -6.37 -13.12
C ARG A 127 15.85 -4.84 -13.23
N GLN A 128 14.76 -4.16 -12.87
CA GLN A 128 14.71 -2.69 -12.86
C GLN A 128 15.74 -2.09 -11.90
N THR A 129 15.92 -2.66 -10.71
CA THR A 129 16.94 -2.21 -9.75
C THR A 129 18.35 -2.37 -10.33
N LEU A 130 18.63 -3.49 -11.01
CA LEU A 130 19.91 -3.68 -11.69
C LEU A 130 20.15 -2.67 -12.81
N ASP A 131 19.09 -2.31 -13.55
CA ASP A 131 19.18 -1.32 -14.62
C ASP A 131 19.43 0.09 -14.04
N LEU A 132 18.76 0.44 -12.94
CA LEU A 132 19.00 1.68 -12.18
C LEU A 132 20.41 1.75 -11.59
N GLU A 133 20.92 0.65 -11.02
CA GLU A 133 22.29 0.59 -10.51
C GLU A 133 23.32 0.82 -11.63
N ARG A 134 23.09 0.27 -12.82
CA ARG A 134 23.95 0.53 -13.99
C ARG A 134 23.89 2.00 -14.41
N GLU A 135 22.70 2.60 -14.43
CA GLU A 135 22.56 4.01 -14.75
C GLU A 135 23.24 4.92 -13.71
N ARG A 136 23.11 4.59 -12.42
CA ARG A 136 23.80 5.28 -11.33
C ARG A 136 25.32 5.18 -11.47
N ALA A 137 25.85 3.99 -11.75
CA ALA A 137 27.28 3.80 -11.96
C ALA A 137 27.78 4.60 -13.17
N GLY A 138 27.04 4.56 -14.29
CA GLY A 138 27.37 5.32 -15.50
C GLY A 138 27.34 6.83 -15.30
N THR A 139 26.32 7.36 -14.62
CA THR A 139 26.20 8.80 -14.29
C THR A 139 27.28 9.25 -13.32
N HIS A 140 27.63 8.42 -12.31
CA HIS A 140 28.74 8.71 -11.41
C HIS A 140 30.06 8.85 -12.16
N GLN A 141 30.37 7.92 -13.07
CA GLN A 141 31.57 8.00 -13.88
C GLN A 141 31.56 9.22 -14.82
N LEU A 142 30.42 9.53 -15.43
CA LEU A 142 30.28 10.73 -16.27
C LEU A 142 30.58 12.01 -15.47
N VAL A 143 30.10 12.11 -14.23
CA VAL A 143 30.41 13.24 -13.33
C VAL A 143 31.91 13.34 -13.08
N LEU A 144 32.59 12.23 -12.81
CA LEU A 144 34.06 12.22 -12.60
C LEU A 144 34.81 12.67 -13.85
N LEU A 145 34.42 12.19 -15.03
CA LEU A 145 35.05 12.56 -16.31
C LEU A 145 34.81 14.04 -16.64
N LEU A 146 33.59 14.55 -16.47
CA LEU A 146 33.27 15.97 -16.68
C LEU A 146 34.00 16.88 -15.70
N MET A 147 34.14 16.48 -14.43
CA MET A 147 34.95 17.22 -13.46
C MET A 147 36.41 17.31 -13.89
N ARG A 148 36.99 16.21 -14.40
CA ARG A 148 38.36 16.19 -14.92
C ARG A 148 38.49 17.09 -16.16
N LEU A 149 37.55 17.01 -17.10
CA LEU A 149 37.51 17.83 -18.32
C LEU A 149 37.44 19.33 -17.98
N VAL A 150 36.56 19.72 -17.05
CA VAL A 150 36.46 21.11 -16.57
C VAL A 150 37.79 21.60 -16.01
N SER A 151 38.48 20.78 -15.20
CA SER A 151 39.80 21.14 -14.64
C SER A 151 40.87 21.30 -15.72
N THR A 152 40.87 20.45 -16.75
CA THR A 152 41.80 20.56 -17.89
C THR A 152 41.52 21.85 -18.69
N LEU A 153 40.25 22.10 -19.03
CA LEU A 153 39.86 23.31 -19.78
C LEU A 153 40.17 24.59 -19.00
N GLN A 154 39.99 24.63 -17.68
CA GLN A 154 40.39 25.78 -16.86
C GLN A 154 41.89 26.08 -16.95
N THR A 155 42.72 25.03 -16.91
CA THR A 155 44.18 25.15 -17.07
C THR A 155 44.54 25.68 -18.47
N GLU A 156 43.88 25.16 -19.51
CA GLU A 156 44.11 25.61 -20.89
C GLU A 156 43.64 27.05 -21.14
N VAL A 157 42.49 27.45 -20.58
CA VAL A 157 42.00 28.85 -20.62
C VAL A 157 43.01 29.78 -19.94
N ALA A 158 43.50 29.40 -18.75
CA ALA A 158 44.50 30.19 -18.03
C ALA A 158 45.78 30.39 -18.86
N HIS A 159 46.29 29.33 -19.48
CA HIS A 159 47.47 29.41 -20.34
C HIS A 159 47.22 30.21 -21.63
N ALA A 160 46.06 30.03 -22.27
CA ALA A 160 45.71 30.77 -23.49
C ALA A 160 45.55 32.29 -23.26
N ARG A 161 45.17 32.72 -22.05
CA ARG A 161 45.13 34.14 -21.68
C ARG A 161 46.49 34.81 -21.64
N GLU A 162 47.57 34.06 -21.45
CA GLU A 162 48.94 34.57 -21.45
C GLU A 162 49.47 34.82 -22.87
N VAL A 163 48.83 34.26 -23.90
CA VAL A 163 49.28 34.34 -25.30
C VAL A 163 48.47 35.40 -26.07
N PRO A 164 49.04 36.57 -26.42
CA PRO A 164 48.30 37.73 -26.91
C PRO A 164 47.62 37.56 -28.28
N ASP A 165 48.08 36.60 -29.10
CA ASP A 165 47.54 36.33 -30.44
C ASP A 165 46.45 35.23 -30.48
N ALA A 166 46.07 34.66 -29.33
CA ALA A 166 45.18 33.49 -29.26
C ALA A 166 43.69 33.81 -29.03
N ARG A 167 43.21 35.02 -29.34
CA ARG A 167 41.84 35.48 -28.98
C ARG A 167 40.71 34.56 -29.44
N ALA A 168 40.78 34.02 -30.66
CA ALA A 168 39.76 33.11 -31.18
C ALA A 168 39.76 31.76 -30.44
N LYS A 169 40.95 31.24 -30.11
CA LYS A 169 41.11 30.00 -29.34
C LYS A 169 40.64 30.16 -27.91
N LEU A 170 40.95 31.31 -27.27
CA LEU A 170 40.48 31.64 -25.94
C LEU A 170 38.95 31.61 -25.86
N LYS A 171 38.27 32.27 -26.80
CA LYS A 171 36.81 32.28 -26.84
C LYS A 171 36.22 30.86 -26.97
N ALA A 172 36.78 30.04 -27.87
CA ALA A 172 36.34 28.65 -28.04
C ALA A 172 36.52 27.82 -26.76
N LEU A 173 37.65 27.98 -26.06
CA LEU A 173 37.91 27.30 -24.78
C LEU A 173 36.97 27.80 -23.66
N GLU A 174 36.64 29.09 -23.62
CA GLU A 174 35.68 29.66 -22.66
C GLU A 174 34.25 29.12 -22.92
N ASP A 175 33.84 29.02 -24.18
CA ASP A 175 32.54 28.45 -24.57
C ASP A 175 32.47 26.94 -24.22
N GLN A 176 33.55 26.17 -24.46
CA GLN A 176 33.66 24.76 -24.07
C GLN A 176 33.62 24.58 -22.56
N LEU A 177 34.34 25.42 -21.81
CA LEU A 177 34.34 25.37 -20.34
C LEU A 177 32.93 25.65 -19.78
N HIS A 178 32.24 26.65 -20.31
CA HIS A 178 30.88 26.96 -19.89
C HIS A 178 29.92 25.78 -20.15
N THR A 179 30.01 25.17 -21.34
CA THR A 179 29.20 24.00 -21.71
C THR A 179 29.48 22.82 -20.76
N ALA A 180 30.75 22.53 -20.50
CA ALA A 180 31.17 21.47 -19.58
C ALA A 180 30.65 21.68 -18.14
N GLN A 181 30.60 22.93 -17.66
CA GLN A 181 30.05 23.26 -16.35
C GLN A 181 28.54 23.02 -16.28
N VAL A 182 27.79 23.43 -17.30
CA VAL A 182 26.34 23.19 -17.38
C VAL A 182 26.03 21.69 -17.41
N ASP A 183 26.76 20.92 -18.22
CA ASP A 183 26.56 19.47 -18.31
C ASP A 183 26.96 18.74 -17.03
N LEU A 184 27.96 19.25 -16.30
CA LEU A 184 28.31 18.73 -14.98
C LEU A 184 27.18 18.93 -13.96
N GLU A 185 26.53 20.09 -13.94
CA GLU A 185 25.38 20.35 -13.07
C GLU A 185 24.19 19.44 -13.42
N ARG A 186 23.89 19.28 -14.72
CA ARG A 186 22.86 18.34 -15.19
C ARG A 186 23.17 16.90 -14.81
N ALA A 187 24.44 16.47 -14.94
CA ALA A 187 24.86 15.14 -14.55
C ALA A 187 24.73 14.89 -13.05
N ARG A 188 24.96 15.91 -12.21
CA ARG A 188 24.72 15.82 -10.76
C ARG A 188 23.23 15.67 -10.43
N GLN A 189 22.38 16.47 -11.05
CA GLN A 189 20.92 16.35 -10.89
C GLN A 189 20.42 14.98 -11.33
N ALA A 190 20.88 14.49 -12.49
CA ALA A 190 20.56 13.15 -12.99
C ALA A 190 21.00 12.04 -12.02
N ARG A 191 22.14 12.20 -11.35
CA ARG A 191 22.60 11.27 -10.31
C ARG A 191 21.68 11.26 -9.11
N GLU A 192 21.29 12.43 -8.61
CA GLU A 192 20.37 12.55 -7.47
C GLU A 192 19.00 11.93 -7.78
N GLU A 193 18.47 12.15 -8.99
CA GLU A 193 17.24 11.50 -9.46
C GLU A 193 17.37 9.97 -9.51
N ALA A 194 18.46 9.46 -10.07
CA ALA A 194 18.72 8.01 -10.14
C ALA A 194 18.87 7.39 -8.74
N GLU A 195 19.50 8.11 -7.80
CA GLU A 195 19.63 7.67 -6.40
C GLU A 195 18.24 7.57 -5.72
N LEU A 196 17.39 8.57 -5.90
CA LEU A 196 16.03 8.55 -5.36
C LEU A 196 15.18 7.41 -5.95
N LEU A 197 15.30 7.13 -7.25
CA LEU A 197 14.60 6.02 -7.90
C LEU A 197 15.12 4.66 -7.41
N ALA A 198 16.44 4.51 -7.26
CA ALA A 198 17.05 3.29 -6.73
C ALA A 198 16.59 3.01 -5.29
N ASP A 199 16.57 4.03 -4.43
CA ASP A 199 16.08 3.89 -3.04
C ASP A 199 14.61 3.45 -3.00
N ARG A 200 13.76 4.00 -3.88
CA ARG A 200 12.35 3.58 -3.99
C ARG A 200 12.20 2.13 -4.48
N ALA A 201 12.93 1.74 -5.52
CA ALA A 201 12.91 0.38 -6.04
C ALA A 201 13.37 -0.63 -4.96
N GLN A 202 14.39 -0.27 -4.18
CA GLN A 202 14.88 -1.08 -3.07
C GLN A 202 13.83 -1.25 -1.96
N GLN A 203 13.11 -0.18 -1.61
CA GLN A 203 12.00 -0.25 -0.65
C GLN A 203 10.87 -1.17 -1.13
N GLN A 204 10.48 -1.05 -2.40
CA GLN A 204 9.46 -1.92 -3.01
C GLN A 204 9.90 -3.39 -3.04
N SER A 205 11.14 -3.66 -3.43
CA SER A 205 11.71 -5.01 -3.40
C SER A 205 11.67 -5.59 -1.98
N THR A 206 12.02 -4.81 -0.96
CA THR A 206 11.99 -5.26 0.44
C THR A 206 10.56 -5.58 0.87
N ALA A 207 9.59 -4.73 0.54
CA ALA A 207 8.18 -4.97 0.84
C ALA A 207 7.63 -6.24 0.16
N LEU A 208 7.92 -6.45 -1.13
CA LEU A 208 7.51 -7.68 -1.83
C LEU A 208 8.22 -8.93 -1.31
N GLN A 209 9.48 -8.82 -0.87
CA GLN A 209 10.18 -9.92 -0.22
C GLN A 209 9.52 -10.29 1.11
N GLU A 210 9.08 -9.30 1.89
CA GLU A 210 8.31 -9.53 3.12
C GLU A 210 6.95 -10.18 2.82
N GLU A 211 6.22 -9.72 1.80
CA GLU A 211 4.96 -10.33 1.37
C GLU A 211 5.17 -11.77 0.90
N LEU A 212 6.18 -12.03 0.08
CA LEU A 212 6.57 -13.39 -0.32
C LEU A 212 6.97 -14.24 0.88
N ALA A 213 7.66 -13.68 1.88
CA ALA A 213 8.00 -14.41 3.10
C ALA A 213 6.74 -14.76 3.91
N GLN A 214 5.75 -13.87 3.98
CA GLN A 214 4.46 -14.14 4.63
C GLN A 214 3.67 -15.22 3.87
N LEU A 215 3.61 -15.14 2.54
CA LEU A 215 2.95 -16.15 1.70
C LEU A 215 3.67 -17.51 1.77
N ARG A 216 5.01 -17.51 1.86
CA ARG A 216 5.82 -18.72 2.09
C ARG A 216 5.73 -19.24 3.52
N ALA A 217 5.49 -18.42 4.53
CA ALA A 217 5.20 -18.97 5.86
C ALA A 217 3.94 -19.85 5.84
N ALA A 218 3.05 -19.64 4.86
CA ALA A 218 1.87 -20.47 4.60
C ALA A 218 2.09 -21.61 3.57
N ALA A 219 3.27 -21.73 2.93
CA ALA A 219 3.54 -22.70 1.86
C ALA A 219 5.02 -23.17 1.81
N PRO A 220 5.34 -24.42 1.44
CA PRO A 220 6.72 -24.92 1.53
C PRO A 220 7.73 -24.13 0.65
N PRO A 221 9.00 -24.03 1.10
CA PRO A 221 9.97 -23.08 0.55
C PRO A 221 10.49 -23.46 -0.85
N ILE A 222 10.66 -22.43 -1.70
CA ILE A 222 11.41 -22.49 -2.95
C ILE A 222 12.57 -21.49 -2.86
N THR A 223 13.79 -21.98 -3.06
CA THR A 223 15.01 -21.16 -3.05
C THR A 223 15.41 -20.80 -4.49
N ILE A 224 15.66 -19.52 -4.75
CA ILE A 224 16.20 -19.04 -6.03
C ILE A 224 17.48 -18.27 -5.71
N ALA A 225 18.58 -18.68 -6.34
CA ALA A 225 19.85 -17.97 -6.28
C ALA A 225 20.00 -17.10 -7.53
N PHE A 226 20.01 -15.77 -7.35
CA PHE A 226 20.45 -14.85 -8.38
C PHE A 226 21.97 -14.65 -8.26
N ARG A 227 22.67 -14.74 -9.39
CA ARG A 227 24.11 -14.48 -9.48
C ARG A 227 24.32 -13.28 -10.39
N LEU A 228 24.74 -12.15 -9.83
CA LEU A 228 25.21 -11.03 -10.63
C LEU A 228 26.58 -11.37 -11.23
N GLY A 229 26.74 -11.13 -12.52
CA GLY A 229 28.04 -11.15 -13.19
C GLY A 229 28.78 -9.81 -13.03
N PRO A 230 30.11 -9.80 -13.19
CA PRO A 230 30.89 -8.57 -13.25
C PRO A 230 30.42 -7.68 -14.41
N GLN A 231 30.33 -6.38 -14.16
CA GLN A 231 29.84 -5.37 -15.10
C GLN A 231 30.95 -4.92 -16.05
N ASP A 232 30.71 -5.00 -17.36
CA ASP A 232 31.58 -4.40 -18.37
C ASP A 232 31.13 -2.97 -18.68
N LEU A 233 32.08 -2.03 -18.56
CA LEU A 233 31.86 -0.62 -18.85
C LEU A 233 31.70 -0.38 -20.36
N PRO A 234 30.80 0.53 -20.79
CA PRO A 234 30.72 0.96 -22.18
C PRO A 234 32.08 1.48 -22.66
N ALA A 235 32.53 1.02 -23.83
CA ALA A 235 33.81 1.42 -24.39
C ALA A 235 33.91 2.94 -24.60
N GLU A 236 32.78 3.64 -24.77
CA GLU A 236 32.74 5.10 -24.96
C GLU A 236 33.09 5.89 -23.70
N LEU A 237 33.06 5.27 -22.51
CA LEU A 237 33.39 5.91 -21.22
C LEU A 237 34.83 5.66 -20.77
N GLN A 238 35.67 5.11 -21.65
CA GLN A 238 37.09 4.96 -21.38
C GLN A 238 37.75 6.34 -21.33
N GLU A 239 38.42 6.62 -20.21
CA GLU A 239 38.99 7.94 -19.89
C GLU A 239 39.94 8.48 -20.96
N GLU A 240 40.73 7.61 -21.59
CA GLU A 240 41.67 7.97 -22.66
C GLU A 240 40.97 8.58 -23.89
N TYR A 241 39.79 8.08 -24.26
CA TYR A 241 39.03 8.62 -25.39
C TYR A 241 38.32 9.92 -25.03
N PHE A 242 37.92 10.06 -23.78
CA PHE A 242 37.14 11.22 -23.31
C PHE A 242 37.99 12.49 -23.19
N LEU A 243 39.29 12.36 -22.88
CA LEU A 243 40.20 13.51 -22.74
C LEU A 243 40.87 13.92 -24.06
N ALA A 244 40.88 13.06 -25.07
CA ALA A 244 41.56 13.34 -26.34
C ALA A 244 40.79 14.32 -27.25
N ASP A 245 39.46 14.39 -27.14
CA ASP A 245 38.60 15.24 -27.96
C ASP A 245 37.45 15.83 -27.11
N PRO A 246 37.64 17.04 -26.54
CA PRO A 246 36.65 17.68 -25.67
C PRO A 246 35.27 17.85 -26.31
N ASP A 247 35.19 18.20 -27.59
CA ASP A 247 33.92 18.44 -28.27
C ASP A 247 33.15 17.13 -28.52
N ARG A 248 33.87 16.05 -28.81
CA ARG A 248 33.25 14.72 -28.90
C ARG A 248 32.83 14.20 -27.52
N ALA A 249 33.62 14.47 -26.49
CA ALA A 249 33.31 14.11 -25.11
C ALA A 249 32.03 14.79 -24.62
N LEU A 250 31.88 16.10 -24.84
CA LEU A 250 30.67 16.85 -24.48
C LEU A 250 29.42 16.34 -25.22
N ARG A 251 29.52 16.07 -26.53
CA ARG A 251 28.38 15.49 -27.28
C ARG A 251 28.00 14.09 -26.80
N THR A 252 28.99 13.29 -26.39
CA THR A 252 28.75 11.95 -25.83
C THR A 252 28.08 12.07 -24.46
N ALA A 253 28.54 13.00 -23.62
CA ALA A 253 27.93 13.32 -22.33
C ALA A 253 26.46 13.72 -22.50
N GLU A 254 26.17 14.66 -23.40
CA GLU A 254 24.82 15.12 -23.69
C GLU A 254 23.92 13.97 -24.14
N ALA A 255 24.37 13.14 -25.08
CA ALA A 255 23.62 11.98 -25.57
C ALA A 255 23.31 10.97 -24.45
N MET A 256 24.27 10.74 -23.54
CA MET A 256 24.06 9.86 -22.38
C MET A 256 23.09 10.46 -21.36
N LEU A 257 23.15 11.76 -21.11
CA LEU A 257 22.23 12.45 -20.21
C LEU A 257 20.79 12.41 -20.74
N VAL A 258 20.59 12.63 -22.04
CA VAL A 258 19.27 12.54 -22.69
C VAL A 258 18.74 11.12 -22.61
N LYS A 259 19.55 10.12 -22.99
CA LYS A 259 19.16 8.70 -22.93
C LYS A 259 18.83 8.26 -21.50
N GLY A 260 19.61 8.71 -20.52
CA GLY A 260 19.34 8.46 -19.10
C GLY A 260 18.04 9.10 -18.65
N ALA A 261 17.77 10.35 -19.04
CA ALA A 261 16.51 11.02 -18.72
C ALA A 261 15.29 10.29 -19.30
N GLU A 262 15.37 9.81 -20.54
CA GLU A 262 14.32 8.97 -21.14
C GLU A 262 14.11 7.69 -20.33
N HIS A 263 15.19 6.99 -19.95
CA HIS A 263 15.12 5.77 -19.17
C HIS A 263 14.53 5.98 -17.76
N ARG A 264 14.95 7.06 -17.07
CA ARG A 264 14.37 7.43 -15.77
C ARG A 264 12.89 7.76 -15.88
N SER A 265 12.47 8.43 -16.95
CA SER A 265 11.04 8.74 -17.15
C SER A 265 10.19 7.49 -17.41
N GLU A 266 10.72 6.52 -18.14
CA GLU A 266 10.08 5.20 -18.36
C GLU A 266 9.99 4.43 -17.03
N LEU A 267 11.08 4.43 -16.27
CA LEU A 267 11.14 3.78 -14.97
C LEU A 267 10.24 4.46 -13.94
N GLU A 268 10.18 5.78 -13.89
CA GLU A 268 9.28 6.53 -13.00
C GLU A 268 7.81 6.18 -13.26
N GLY A 269 7.42 5.95 -14.52
CA GLY A 269 6.09 5.45 -14.87
C GLY A 269 5.83 4.01 -14.40
N SER A 270 6.87 3.16 -14.35
CA SER A 270 6.76 1.75 -13.94
C SER A 270 6.89 1.53 -12.42
N ILE A 271 7.71 2.36 -11.76
CA ILE A 271 7.91 2.44 -10.30
C ILE A 271 6.92 3.47 -9.74
N ALA A 272 5.80 3.69 -10.44
CA ALA A 272 4.72 4.51 -9.92
C ALA A 272 4.40 4.03 -8.51
N PRO A 273 4.20 4.95 -7.55
CA PRO A 273 4.03 4.59 -6.15
C PRO A 273 2.94 3.53 -6.07
N ALA A 274 3.26 2.41 -5.42
CA ALA A 274 2.26 1.43 -4.98
C ALA A 274 1.06 2.23 -4.50
N ASP A 275 -0.07 1.99 -5.17
CA ASP A 275 -1.26 2.85 -5.24
C ASP A 275 -1.33 3.73 -3.99
N PRO A 276 -1.33 5.07 -4.04
CA PRO A 276 -1.28 5.94 -2.85
C PRO A 276 -2.35 5.57 -1.81
N TRP A 277 -3.39 4.87 -2.24
CA TRP A 277 -4.37 4.17 -1.44
C TRP A 277 -3.82 3.12 -0.44
N GLN A 278 -2.82 2.31 -0.80
CA GLN A 278 -2.16 1.34 0.09
C GLN A 278 -1.33 2.03 1.17
N ALA A 279 -0.52 3.03 0.80
CA ALA A 279 0.22 3.83 1.79
C ALA A 279 -0.74 4.55 2.76
N ARG A 280 -1.87 5.03 2.24
CA ARG A 280 -2.95 5.63 3.04
C ARG A 280 -3.64 4.60 3.94
N GLN A 281 -3.87 3.37 3.47
CA GLN A 281 -4.43 2.28 4.28
C GLN A 281 -3.54 1.88 5.45
N VAL A 282 -2.21 1.84 5.26
CA VAL A 282 -1.28 1.52 6.36
C VAL A 282 -1.30 2.62 7.42
N GLY A 283 -1.28 3.90 7.00
CA GLY A 283 -1.41 5.03 7.92
C GLY A 283 -2.76 5.07 8.65
N GLU A 284 -3.86 4.83 7.94
CA GLU A 284 -5.21 4.74 8.51
C GLU A 284 -5.33 3.57 9.49
N GLY A 285 -4.66 2.45 9.22
CA GLY A 285 -4.58 1.29 10.11
C GLY A 285 -3.92 1.61 11.45
N TRP A 286 -2.75 2.27 11.44
CA TRP A 286 -2.07 2.67 12.68
C TRP A 286 -2.87 3.67 13.49
N LEU A 287 -3.54 4.61 12.83
CA LEU A 287 -4.39 5.60 13.48
C LEU A 287 -5.61 4.91 14.12
N LEU A 288 -6.23 3.95 13.43
CA LEU A 288 -7.30 3.12 13.99
C LEU A 288 -6.82 2.29 15.20
N VAL A 289 -5.62 1.71 15.14
CA VAL A 289 -5.04 0.95 16.26
C VAL A 289 -4.78 1.86 17.46
N ALA A 290 -4.18 3.03 17.26
CA ALA A 290 -3.91 4.00 18.31
C ALA A 290 -5.22 4.50 18.97
N LEU A 291 -6.26 4.77 18.17
CA LEU A 291 -7.59 5.15 18.66
C LEU A 291 -8.21 4.04 19.52
N VAL A 292 -8.17 2.78 19.06
CA VAL A 292 -8.70 1.64 19.82
C VAL A 292 -7.92 1.48 21.13
N LEU A 293 -6.59 1.56 21.08
CA LEU A 293 -5.73 1.44 22.27
C LEU A 293 -6.01 2.56 23.28
N GLY A 294 -6.15 3.80 22.82
CA GLY A 294 -6.51 4.94 23.66
C GLY A 294 -7.85 4.76 24.37
N ARG A 295 -8.87 4.21 23.67
CA ARG A 295 -10.18 3.93 24.27
C ARG A 295 -10.14 2.79 25.29
N VAL A 296 -9.39 1.72 25.01
CA VAL A 296 -9.16 0.62 25.95
C VAL A 296 -8.49 1.15 27.22
N LEU A 297 -7.43 1.95 27.06
CA LEU A 297 -6.72 2.56 28.17
C LEU A 297 -7.63 3.50 28.98
N GLY A 298 -8.44 4.32 28.30
CA GLY A 298 -9.42 5.19 28.95
C GLY A 298 -10.44 4.43 29.80
N CYS A 299 -10.98 3.32 29.27
CA CYS A 299 -11.90 2.45 30.03
C CYS A 299 -11.21 1.83 31.26
N LEU A 300 -9.98 1.34 31.11
CA LEU A 300 -9.22 0.74 32.22
C LEU A 300 -8.93 1.78 33.31
N LEU A 301 -8.51 2.99 32.94
CA LEU A 301 -8.25 4.07 33.89
C LEU A 301 -9.52 4.48 34.65
N MET A 302 -10.68 4.56 33.96
CA MET A 302 -11.96 4.80 34.63
C MET A 302 -12.33 3.69 35.60
N MET A 303 -12.17 2.42 35.21
CA MET A 303 -12.48 1.28 36.08
C MET A 303 -11.57 1.23 37.31
N VAL A 304 -10.26 1.43 37.13
CA VAL A 304 -9.27 1.45 38.21
C VAL A 304 -9.52 2.64 39.13
N GLY A 305 -9.71 3.84 38.58
CA GLY A 305 -10.02 5.05 39.35
C GLY A 305 -11.29 4.90 40.18
N ALA A 306 -12.38 4.42 39.59
CA ALA A 306 -13.64 4.19 40.30
C ALA A 306 -13.52 3.12 41.40
N SER A 307 -12.79 2.04 41.12
CA SER A 307 -12.54 0.97 42.10
C SER A 307 -11.70 1.46 43.27
N LEU A 308 -10.63 2.23 42.99
CA LEU A 308 -9.74 2.80 43.99
C LEU A 308 -10.47 3.86 44.84
N HIS A 309 -11.30 4.71 44.21
CA HIS A 309 -12.14 5.67 44.92
C HIS A 309 -13.07 4.96 45.90
N TYR A 310 -13.74 3.89 45.47
CA TYR A 310 -14.62 3.09 46.32
C TYR A 310 -13.87 2.42 47.48
N ALA A 311 -12.72 1.81 47.21
CA ALA A 311 -11.88 1.17 48.23
C ALA A 311 -11.36 2.19 49.27
N LEU A 312 -10.84 3.34 48.84
CA LEU A 312 -10.36 4.39 49.74
C LEU A 312 -11.49 4.95 50.61
N LYS A 313 -12.67 5.18 50.03
CA LYS A 313 -13.86 5.66 50.75
C LYS A 313 -14.32 4.68 51.83
N THR A 314 -14.17 3.38 51.60
CA THR A 314 -14.59 2.34 52.55
C THR A 314 -13.56 2.08 53.64
N TRP A 315 -12.26 2.27 53.37
CA TRP A 315 -11.18 1.94 54.29
C TRP A 315 -10.65 3.13 55.10
N VAL A 316 -10.73 4.35 54.58
CA VAL A 316 -10.12 5.54 55.19
C VAL A 316 -11.21 6.53 55.60
N THR A 317 -11.54 6.55 56.89
CA THR A 317 -12.67 7.31 57.43
C THR A 317 -12.42 8.81 57.63
N SER A 318 -11.19 9.33 57.48
CA SER A 318 -10.87 10.68 57.99
C SER A 318 -10.04 11.63 57.10
N SER A 319 -9.58 11.23 55.90
CA SER A 319 -8.75 12.14 55.08
C SER A 319 -9.25 12.31 53.65
N THR A 320 -9.86 13.46 53.38
CA THR A 320 -10.37 13.90 52.08
C THR A 320 -9.29 14.06 51.00
N VAL A 321 -8.03 14.23 51.41
CA VAL A 321 -6.90 14.54 50.51
C VAL A 321 -6.58 13.39 49.54
N TRP A 322 -6.84 12.14 49.91
CA TRP A 322 -6.51 10.97 49.07
C TRP A 322 -7.56 10.66 47.99
N LEU A 323 -8.71 11.32 48.02
CA LEU A 323 -9.77 11.13 47.01
C LEU A 323 -9.46 11.83 45.67
N GLY A 324 -8.58 12.83 45.67
CA GLY A 324 -8.26 13.60 44.46
C GLY A 324 -7.55 12.78 43.37
N PHE A 325 -6.72 11.80 43.75
CA PHE A 325 -5.96 10.98 42.78
C PHE A 325 -6.86 10.01 41.97
N PRO A 326 -7.74 9.21 42.60
CA PRO A 326 -8.73 8.41 41.88
C PRO A 326 -9.63 9.23 40.95
N ASP A 327 -10.07 10.42 41.39
CA ASP A 327 -10.92 11.29 40.58
C ASP A 327 -10.17 11.82 39.35
N LEU A 328 -8.88 12.13 39.50
CA LEU A 328 -8.02 12.50 38.38
C LEU A 328 -7.84 11.34 37.39
N LEU A 329 -7.70 10.09 37.86
CA LEU A 329 -7.66 8.92 36.99
C LEU A 329 -8.95 8.75 36.19
N VAL A 330 -10.11 8.97 36.82
CA VAL A 330 -11.41 8.92 36.13
C VAL A 330 -11.52 10.03 35.09
N LEU A 331 -11.11 11.26 35.41
CA LEU A 331 -11.11 12.39 34.48
C LEU A 331 -10.18 12.17 33.28
N VAL A 332 -8.98 11.62 33.50
CA VAL A 332 -8.05 11.24 32.41
C VAL A 332 -8.66 10.13 31.56
N GLY A 333 -9.30 9.15 32.17
CA GLY A 333 -10.02 8.09 31.46
C GLY A 333 -11.15 8.63 30.58
N ILE A 334 -11.96 9.56 31.11
CA ILE A 334 -13.00 10.27 30.35
C ILE A 334 -12.40 11.05 29.18
N ALA A 335 -11.30 11.77 29.41
CA ALA A 335 -10.63 12.54 28.38
C ALA A 335 -10.18 11.63 27.24
N LEU A 336 -9.54 10.49 27.52
CA LEU A 336 -9.12 9.50 26.51
C LEU A 336 -10.28 8.86 25.76
N LEU A 337 -11.42 8.64 26.43
CA LEU A 337 -12.64 8.09 25.84
C LEU A 337 -13.39 9.07 24.93
N TYR A 338 -13.28 10.37 25.22
CA TYR A 338 -13.89 11.44 24.41
C TYR A 338 -13.18 11.62 23.05
N ASP A 339 -12.07 10.92 22.82
CA ASP A 339 -11.26 11.00 21.60
C ASP A 339 -10.65 12.41 21.43
N PRO A 340 -9.78 12.86 22.35
CA PRO A 340 -9.18 14.19 22.28
C PRO A 340 -8.06 14.22 21.23
N TRP A 341 -7.85 13.10 20.52
CA TRP A 341 -6.79 12.92 19.55
C TRP A 341 -6.85 13.92 18.42
N ASP A 342 -8.01 14.50 18.08
CA ASP A 342 -8.07 15.59 17.11
C ASP A 342 -7.28 16.82 17.61
N ILE A 343 -7.40 17.17 18.89
CA ILE A 343 -6.68 18.30 19.52
C ILE A 343 -5.20 17.96 19.74
N VAL A 344 -4.93 16.74 20.22
CA VAL A 344 -3.56 16.26 20.44
C VAL A 344 -2.82 16.13 19.11
N TRP A 345 -3.50 15.68 18.06
CA TRP A 345 -2.93 15.58 16.72
C TRP A 345 -2.72 16.97 16.14
N ASP A 346 -3.67 17.90 16.24
CA ASP A 346 -3.47 19.27 15.76
C ASP A 346 -2.30 19.98 16.46
N THR A 347 -2.06 19.70 17.75
CA THR A 347 -0.91 20.24 18.49
C THR A 347 0.39 19.49 18.26
N ALA A 348 0.37 18.17 18.08
CA ALA A 348 1.56 17.35 17.86
C ALA A 348 1.97 17.27 16.38
N ARG A 349 1.06 17.54 15.45
CA ARG A 349 1.25 17.52 13.99
C ARG A 349 2.42 18.37 13.52
N PRO A 350 2.62 19.64 13.95
CA PRO A 350 3.79 20.41 13.52
C PRO A 350 5.11 19.81 13.99
N LEU A 351 5.11 19.08 15.11
CA LEU A 351 6.28 18.36 15.62
C LEU A 351 6.53 17.06 14.84
N LEU A 352 5.47 16.31 14.54
CA LEU A 352 5.53 15.09 13.75
C LEU A 352 5.89 15.34 12.27
N LEU A 353 5.36 16.40 11.66
CA LEU A 353 5.69 16.79 10.28
C LEU A 353 7.16 17.22 10.15
N ARG A 354 7.71 17.88 11.19
CA ARG A 354 9.15 18.17 11.26
C ARG A 354 10.02 16.91 11.32
N LEU A 355 9.48 15.81 11.82
CA LEU A 355 10.17 14.52 11.91
C LEU A 355 10.01 13.65 10.66
N ILE A 356 8.88 13.78 9.94
CA ILE A 356 8.50 12.84 8.86
C ILE A 356 8.79 13.40 7.46
N GLY A 357 9.11 14.69 7.33
CA GLY A 357 9.44 15.28 6.04
C GLY A 357 8.17 15.68 5.27
N ASP A 358 8.30 16.81 4.59
CA ASP A 358 7.24 17.67 4.10
C ASP A 358 6.20 16.96 3.21
N ARG A 359 4.95 16.83 3.69
CA ARG A 359 3.78 16.55 2.84
C ARG A 359 2.64 17.47 3.26
N ASP A 360 2.35 18.39 2.35
CA ASP A 360 1.72 19.68 2.65
C ASP A 360 0.22 19.72 2.33
N GLU A 361 -0.52 18.63 2.61
CA GLU A 361 -1.97 18.62 2.43
C GLU A 361 -2.71 18.53 3.77
N PRO A 362 -3.48 19.57 4.16
CA PRO A 362 -4.33 19.53 5.34
C PRO A 362 -5.53 18.62 5.09
N VAL A 363 -5.50 17.42 5.68
CA VAL A 363 -6.68 16.57 5.78
C VAL A 363 -7.60 17.16 6.86
N VAL A 364 -8.54 18.00 6.44
CA VAL A 364 -9.62 18.46 7.31
C VAL A 364 -10.68 17.35 7.33
N TRP A 365 -10.81 16.66 8.46
CA TRP A 365 -11.92 15.73 8.68
C TRP A 365 -13.15 16.55 9.08
N PRO A 366 -14.17 16.70 8.22
CA PRO A 366 -15.37 17.42 8.62
C PRO A 366 -16.08 16.59 9.70
N LEU A 367 -16.02 17.04 10.96
CA LEU A 367 -16.82 16.45 12.03
C LEU A 367 -18.29 16.57 11.67
N THR A 368 -18.90 15.44 11.31
CA THR A 368 -20.34 15.39 11.10
C THR A 368 -21.06 15.34 12.45
N VAL A 369 -22.26 15.92 12.52
CA VAL A 369 -23.08 15.90 13.75
C VAL A 369 -23.37 14.46 14.21
N GLU A 370 -23.47 13.52 13.27
CA GLU A 370 -23.65 12.10 13.55
C GLU A 370 -22.43 11.48 14.26
N GLU A 371 -21.21 11.86 13.87
CA GLU A 371 -19.98 11.44 14.55
C GLU A 371 -19.88 12.03 15.95
N ALA A 372 -20.23 13.31 16.13
CA ALA A 372 -20.25 13.94 17.45
C ALA A 372 -21.26 13.23 18.38
N LEU A 373 -22.44 12.89 17.87
CA LEU A 373 -23.50 12.23 18.64
C LEU A 373 -23.12 10.78 18.97
N THR A 374 -22.49 10.05 18.05
CA THR A 374 -21.97 8.70 18.34
C THR A 374 -20.78 8.71 19.31
N ARG A 375 -19.95 9.76 19.34
CA ARG A 375 -18.92 9.97 20.37
C ARG A 375 -19.57 10.25 21.73
N ALA A 376 -20.55 11.15 21.79
CA ALA A 376 -21.27 11.48 23.03
C ALA A 376 -22.00 10.27 23.63
N LEU A 377 -22.59 9.40 22.78
CA LEU A 377 -23.26 8.17 23.21
C LEU A 377 -22.31 7.13 23.85
N ARG A 378 -20.99 7.24 23.71
CA ARG A 378 -20.03 6.28 24.31
C ARG A 378 -19.76 6.55 25.79
N LEU A 379 -19.83 7.81 26.20
CA LEU A 379 -19.63 8.22 27.58
C LEU A 379 -20.56 7.47 28.58
N PRO A 380 -21.89 7.39 28.36
CA PRO A 380 -22.77 6.69 29.29
C PRO A 380 -22.45 5.19 29.39
N TRP A 381 -21.99 4.56 28.31
CA TRP A 381 -21.59 3.14 28.34
C TRP A 381 -20.28 2.92 29.12
N ALA A 382 -19.33 3.85 29.04
CA ALA A 382 -18.10 3.78 29.83
C ALA A 382 -18.38 3.99 31.32
N VAL A 383 -19.29 4.93 31.65
CA VAL A 383 -19.80 5.11 33.01
C VAL A 383 -20.50 3.84 33.49
N ALA A 384 -21.36 3.23 32.67
CA ALA A 384 -22.01 1.96 33.00
C ALA A 384 -20.99 0.84 33.27
N ALA A 385 -19.95 0.71 32.45
CA ALA A 385 -18.89 -0.27 32.65
C ALA A 385 -18.13 -0.03 33.97
N ALA A 386 -17.74 1.21 34.26
CA ALA A 386 -17.08 1.57 35.51
C ALA A 386 -17.98 1.28 36.73
N THR A 387 -19.28 1.59 36.65
CA THR A 387 -20.23 1.31 37.72
C THR A 387 -20.41 -0.20 37.94
N ALA A 388 -20.44 -1.01 36.87
CA ALA A 388 -20.53 -2.46 36.96
C ALA A 388 -19.27 -3.07 37.61
N THR A 389 -18.09 -2.51 37.35
CA THR A 389 -16.84 -2.92 38.02
C THR A 389 -16.86 -2.60 39.50
N VAL A 390 -17.29 -1.38 39.88
CA VAL A 390 -17.44 -1.01 41.30
C VAL A 390 -18.48 -1.90 41.98
N LEU A 391 -19.61 -2.18 41.33
CA LEU A 391 -20.61 -3.11 41.85
C LEU A 391 -20.02 -4.50 42.06
N SER A 392 -19.22 -4.99 41.09
CA SER A 392 -18.54 -6.29 41.20
C SER A 392 -17.63 -6.33 42.43
N LEU A 393 -16.83 -5.28 42.64
CA LEU A 393 -15.94 -5.18 43.80
C LEU A 393 -16.72 -5.13 45.14
N ALA A 394 -17.83 -4.38 45.17
CA ALA A 394 -18.72 -4.32 46.32
C ALA A 394 -19.41 -5.67 46.60
N THR A 395 -19.77 -6.42 45.55
CA THR A 395 -20.36 -7.76 45.72
C THR A 395 -19.35 -8.79 46.22
N VAL A 396 -18.07 -8.67 45.85
CA VAL A 396 -17.00 -9.54 46.38
C VAL A 396 -16.83 -9.37 47.89
N SER A 397 -16.92 -8.13 48.37
CA SER A 397 -16.66 -7.83 49.77
C SER A 397 -17.84 -8.16 50.68
N TRP A 398 -19.07 -8.11 50.18
CA TRP A 398 -20.28 -8.19 51.02
C TRP A 398 -21.28 -9.32 50.64
N TRP A 399 -21.20 -9.93 49.45
CA TRP A 399 -22.24 -10.82 48.90
C TRP A 399 -21.69 -12.11 48.25
N SER A 400 -22.58 -12.99 47.77
CA SER A 400 -22.23 -14.31 47.22
C SER A 400 -21.52 -14.25 45.85
N LEU A 401 -20.61 -15.21 45.62
CA LEU A 401 -19.87 -15.45 44.37
C LEU A 401 -20.75 -15.56 43.11
N TRP A 402 -22.05 -15.84 43.25
CA TRP A 402 -22.98 -15.94 42.12
C TRP A 402 -23.24 -14.61 41.40
N LEU A 403 -23.17 -13.47 42.11
CA LEU A 403 -23.39 -12.16 41.48
C LEU A 403 -22.22 -11.76 40.57
N LEU A 404 -21.00 -12.18 40.89
CA LEU A 404 -19.83 -11.98 40.03
C LEU A 404 -20.01 -12.62 38.65
N ALA A 405 -20.69 -13.76 38.58
CA ALA A 405 -20.98 -14.43 37.32
C ALA A 405 -21.88 -13.59 36.41
N ALA A 406 -22.64 -12.63 36.94
CA ALA A 406 -23.51 -11.74 36.16
C ALA A 406 -22.86 -10.37 35.89
N THR A 407 -22.16 -9.79 36.89
CA THR A 407 -21.62 -8.43 36.77
C THR A 407 -20.35 -8.38 35.93
N VAL A 408 -19.49 -9.41 35.97
CA VAL A 408 -18.25 -9.46 35.17
C VAL A 408 -18.54 -9.53 33.67
N PRO A 409 -19.45 -10.39 33.16
CA PRO A 409 -19.82 -10.38 31.75
C PRO A 409 -20.50 -9.08 31.32
N ALA A 410 -21.29 -8.45 32.20
CA ALA A 410 -21.91 -7.16 31.91
C ALA A 410 -20.86 -6.03 31.79
N ALA A 411 -19.87 -6.00 32.67
CA ALA A 411 -18.75 -5.05 32.60
C ALA A 411 -17.90 -5.28 31.33
N LEU A 412 -17.62 -6.54 30.98
CA LEU A 412 -16.89 -6.90 29.76
C LEU A 412 -17.67 -6.55 28.49
N GLY A 413 -18.98 -6.83 28.45
CA GLY A 413 -19.84 -6.52 27.31
C GLY A 413 -19.98 -5.02 27.08
N THR A 414 -20.13 -4.24 28.14
CA THR A 414 -20.18 -2.77 28.06
C THR A 414 -18.83 -2.19 27.65
N MET A 415 -17.71 -2.71 28.16
CA MET A 415 -16.36 -2.33 27.72
C MET A 415 -16.08 -2.69 26.25
N ALA A 416 -16.49 -3.87 25.80
CA ALA A 416 -16.36 -4.24 24.40
C ALA A 416 -17.17 -3.29 23.51
N TYR A 417 -18.38 -2.93 23.94
CA TYR A 417 -19.24 -1.99 23.22
C TYR A 417 -18.67 -0.56 23.20
N THR A 418 -18.06 -0.07 24.29
CA THR A 418 -17.45 1.29 24.31
C THR A 418 -16.22 1.38 23.40
N VAL A 419 -15.41 0.32 23.35
CA VAL A 419 -14.19 0.27 22.55
C VAL A 419 -14.49 0.10 21.07
N LEU A 420 -15.34 -0.88 20.71
CA LEU A 420 -15.65 -1.24 19.33
C LEU A 420 -16.72 -0.32 18.71
N GLY A 421 -17.70 0.10 19.51
CA GLY A 421 -18.85 0.88 19.06
C GLY A 421 -19.59 0.21 17.90
N ARG A 422 -20.24 1.03 17.06
CA ARG A 422 -20.87 0.61 15.79
C ARG A 422 -19.92 0.71 14.59
N ASN A 423 -18.62 0.88 14.84
CA ASN A 423 -17.68 1.24 13.80
C ASN A 423 -17.27 -0.03 13.03
N ARG A 424 -17.97 -0.29 11.91
CA ARG A 424 -17.73 -1.45 11.03
C ARG A 424 -16.25 -1.71 10.69
N PRO A 425 -15.40 -0.70 10.37
CA PRO A 425 -13.99 -0.96 10.06
C PRO A 425 -13.22 -1.49 11.28
N VAL A 426 -13.47 -0.94 12.48
CA VAL A 426 -12.84 -1.41 13.72
C VAL A 426 -13.27 -2.84 14.03
N VAL A 427 -14.58 -3.14 13.89
CA VAL A 427 -15.11 -4.49 14.11
C VAL A 427 -14.49 -5.50 13.14
N ALA A 428 -14.36 -5.14 11.86
CA ALA A 428 -13.73 -6.01 10.86
C ALA A 428 -12.25 -6.30 11.17
N LEU A 429 -11.53 -5.30 11.68
CA LEU A 429 -10.10 -5.42 12.02
C LEU A 429 -9.88 -6.22 13.31
N VAL A 430 -10.77 -6.09 14.30
CA VAL A 430 -10.65 -6.77 15.60
C VAL A 430 -11.24 -8.18 15.58
N ALA A 431 -12.27 -8.45 14.76
CA ALA A 431 -12.92 -9.76 14.65
C ALA A 431 -11.95 -10.96 14.54
N PRO A 432 -10.91 -10.95 13.68
CA PRO A 432 -9.97 -12.07 13.58
C PRO A 432 -9.19 -12.28 14.89
N VAL A 433 -8.70 -11.21 15.54
CA VAL A 433 -7.97 -11.29 16.82
C VAL A 433 -8.86 -11.84 17.94
N LEU A 434 -10.11 -11.36 18.00
CA LEU A 434 -11.09 -11.77 18.99
C LEU A 434 -11.50 -13.24 18.80
N SER A 435 -11.61 -13.69 17.55
CA SER A 435 -11.87 -15.10 17.22
C SER A 435 -10.73 -16.03 17.65
N SER A 436 -9.47 -15.60 17.46
CA SER A 436 -8.29 -16.33 17.91
C SER A 436 -8.19 -16.39 19.45
N GLY A 437 -8.49 -15.28 20.14
CA GLY A 437 -8.52 -15.24 21.61
C GLY A 437 -9.63 -16.13 22.20
N LEU A 438 -10.83 -16.10 21.61
CA LEU A 438 -11.94 -16.98 22.03
C LEU A 438 -11.63 -18.46 21.79
N ALA A 439 -10.89 -18.80 20.73
CA ALA A 439 -10.45 -20.18 20.50
C ALA A 439 -9.53 -20.70 21.61
N VAL A 440 -8.68 -19.84 22.18
CA VAL A 440 -7.80 -20.16 23.33
C VAL A 440 -8.59 -20.33 24.63
N LEU A 441 -9.67 -19.55 24.82
CA LEU A 441 -10.52 -19.63 26.02
C LEU A 441 -11.57 -20.75 25.96
N ARG A 442 -11.93 -21.21 24.75
CA ARG A 442 -12.90 -22.30 24.54
C ARG A 442 -12.64 -23.57 25.38
N PRO A 443 -11.41 -24.08 25.56
CA PRO A 443 -11.15 -25.25 26.41
C PRO A 443 -11.31 -25.00 27.92
N LEU A 444 -11.35 -23.74 28.38
CA LEU A 444 -11.54 -23.39 29.79
C LEU A 444 -13.02 -23.23 30.19
N LEU A 445 -13.92 -23.12 29.21
CA LEU A 445 -15.35 -23.08 29.45
C LEU A 445 -15.84 -24.51 29.74
N PRO A 446 -16.60 -24.74 30.82
CA PRO A 446 -17.20 -26.05 31.07
C PRO A 446 -18.07 -26.41 29.86
N GLY A 447 -17.64 -27.43 29.11
CA GLY A 447 -18.40 -27.93 27.98
C GLY A 447 -19.82 -28.27 28.44
N PRO A 448 -20.85 -28.07 27.60
CA PRO A 448 -22.20 -28.48 27.96
C PRO A 448 -22.12 -29.94 28.40
N ALA A 449 -22.43 -30.20 29.68
CA ALA A 449 -22.40 -31.53 30.24
C ALA A 449 -23.13 -32.42 29.23
N ALA A 450 -22.41 -33.36 28.62
CA ALA A 450 -22.98 -34.27 27.65
C ALA A 450 -24.13 -34.97 28.36
N THR A 451 -25.34 -34.50 28.11
CA THR A 451 -26.57 -35.07 28.65
C THR A 451 -26.56 -36.49 28.15
N GLY A 452 -26.31 -37.42 29.08
CA GLY A 452 -26.06 -38.81 28.79
C GLY A 452 -27.09 -39.33 27.82
N ALA A 453 -26.64 -39.62 26.59
CA ALA A 453 -27.40 -40.44 25.68
C ALA A 453 -27.57 -41.79 26.37
N MET A 454 -28.77 -42.01 26.92
CA MET A 454 -29.21 -43.32 27.41
C MET A 454 -28.92 -44.35 26.33
N PRO A 455 -28.15 -45.41 26.62
CA PRO A 455 -27.92 -46.47 25.64
C PRO A 455 -29.26 -47.13 25.34
N SER A 456 -29.71 -47.00 24.10
CA SER A 456 -30.82 -47.76 23.55
C SER A 456 -30.48 -49.25 23.62
N GLN A 457 -31.01 -49.93 24.64
CA GLN A 457 -30.98 -51.38 24.75
C GLN A 457 -31.66 -51.97 23.51
N THR A 458 -30.85 -52.55 22.64
CA THR A 458 -31.32 -53.38 21.53
C THR A 458 -31.28 -54.82 22.03
N THR A 459 -32.39 -55.31 22.57
CA THR A 459 -32.53 -56.73 22.91
C THR A 459 -32.77 -57.52 21.63
N ALA A 460 -31.72 -58.22 21.20
CA ALA A 460 -31.79 -59.28 20.21
C ALA A 460 -32.62 -60.45 20.77
N THR A 461 -33.61 -60.87 20.00
CA THR A 461 -34.34 -62.11 20.14
C THR A 461 -33.52 -63.20 19.47
N GLU A 462 -32.99 -64.16 20.22
CA GLU A 462 -32.58 -65.45 19.65
C GLU A 462 -32.64 -66.56 20.71
N ARG A 463 -33.42 -67.61 20.34
CA ARG A 463 -33.70 -68.90 20.97
C ARG A 463 -34.84 -69.00 21.98
#